data_AF-A0A920IQP0-F1
#
_entry.id   AF-A0A920IQP0-F1
#
_cell.length_a   1.000
_cell.length_b   1.000
_cell.length_c   1.000
_cell.angle_alpha   90.00
_cell.angle_beta   90.00
_cell.angle_gamma   90.00
#
_symmetry.space_group_name_H-M   'P 1'
#
loop_
_entity.id
_entity.type
_entity.pdbx_description
1 polymer ?
#
loop_
_entity_poly.entity_id
_entity_poly.type
_entity_poly.pdbx_seq_one_letter_code
_entity_poly.pdbx_strand_id
1 'polypeptide(L)'
;MKLSVVSGGFDPIHSGHILYLEAASKLGDKLIVALNSDEWLANKKGKFFMPFNERKKIIENLQMVDEVIGFDDDQSGSCINALEEIKSKYKDDEIIFCNGGDRNDGNIPEMAVSGIKFEFSVGGDNKANSSSWILKDWQYDFEDRIWGKFYNLFTDERTKVKELIVSPGKGMSFQRHFHRNEIWYISKGACAVNYSDGEPDDSRKINLNTEDFFHVKQGDWHQIINEGSVPCHIIEIQYGDKTSEDDIERLSYYDEKN
;
A
#
# COMPACT_ATOMS: atom_id res chain seq x y z
N MET A 1 12.18 4.41 -35.90
CA MET A 1 11.10 3.70 -35.19
C MET A 1 10.72 4.51 -33.95
N LYS A 2 9.59 4.18 -33.34
CA LYS A 2 9.13 4.77 -32.10
C LYS A 2 9.35 3.77 -30.97
N LEU A 3 10.09 4.15 -29.94
CA LEU A 3 10.40 3.30 -28.79
C LEU A 3 9.59 3.78 -27.60
N SER A 4 8.73 2.91 -27.08
CA SER A 4 8.11 3.11 -25.78
C SER A 4 9.04 2.55 -24.70
N VAL A 5 9.28 3.34 -23.64
CA VAL A 5 10.15 2.98 -22.54
C VAL A 5 9.37 3.06 -21.25
N VAL A 6 9.42 2.00 -20.45
CA VAL A 6 8.86 1.95 -19.10
C VAL A 6 9.98 1.62 -18.13
N SER A 7 10.02 2.28 -16.97
CA SER A 7 10.87 1.87 -15.86
C SER A 7 10.07 1.32 -14.68
N GLY A 8 10.69 0.43 -13.91
CA GLY A 8 10.12 -0.05 -12.66
C GLY A 8 10.83 -1.24 -12.05
N GLY A 9 10.50 -1.53 -10.79
CA GLY A 9 11.03 -2.68 -10.08
C GLY A 9 10.25 -3.99 -10.32
N PHE A 10 8.94 -3.90 -10.60
CA PHE A 10 8.06 -5.05 -10.91
C PHE A 10 8.15 -6.22 -9.92
N ASP A 11 8.10 -5.91 -8.62
CA ASP A 11 8.48 -6.85 -7.56
C ASP A 11 7.41 -6.99 -6.44
N PRO A 12 6.59 -8.08 -6.46
CA PRO A 12 6.34 -8.95 -7.61
C PRO A 12 5.49 -8.29 -8.70
N ILE A 13 5.58 -8.82 -9.91
CA ILE A 13 4.71 -8.45 -11.02
C ILE A 13 3.25 -8.86 -10.73
N HIS A 14 2.28 -8.09 -11.23
CA HIS A 14 0.85 -8.35 -11.03
C HIS A 14 0.04 -7.74 -12.17
N SER A 15 -1.28 -7.97 -12.20
CA SER A 15 -2.18 -7.53 -13.28
C SER A 15 -2.08 -6.03 -13.60
N GLY A 16 -1.98 -5.17 -12.58
CA GLY A 16 -1.75 -3.73 -12.79
C GLY A 16 -0.49 -3.40 -13.61
N HIS A 17 0.62 -4.13 -13.40
CA HIS A 17 1.82 -3.97 -14.22
C HIS A 17 1.61 -4.47 -15.65
N ILE A 18 0.87 -5.57 -15.83
CA ILE A 18 0.53 -6.10 -17.15
C ILE A 18 -0.26 -5.07 -17.96
N LEU A 19 -1.33 -4.51 -17.38
CA LEU A 19 -2.15 -3.48 -18.04
C LEU A 19 -1.33 -2.24 -18.40
N TYR A 20 -0.42 -1.83 -17.50
CA TYR A 20 0.49 -0.72 -17.75
C TYR A 20 1.43 -1.00 -18.93
N LEU A 21 2.08 -2.17 -18.97
CA LEU A 21 2.96 -2.56 -20.06
C LEU A 21 2.20 -2.74 -21.38
N GLU A 22 0.98 -3.29 -21.37
CA GLU A 22 0.11 -3.36 -22.56
C GLU A 22 -0.24 -1.98 -23.10
N ALA A 23 -0.56 -1.03 -22.22
CA ALA A 23 -0.84 0.34 -22.63
C ALA A 23 0.42 1.01 -23.23
N ALA A 24 1.57 0.87 -22.58
CA ALA A 24 2.83 1.41 -23.06
C ALA A 24 3.24 0.83 -24.42
N SER A 25 3.06 -0.49 -24.63
CA SER A 25 3.39 -1.17 -25.89
C SER A 25 2.65 -0.61 -27.10
N LYS A 26 1.48 0.02 -26.91
CA LYS A 26 0.69 0.63 -27.99
C LYS A 26 1.20 2.02 -28.40
N LEU A 27 2.13 2.59 -27.63
CA LEU A 27 2.66 3.94 -27.87
C LEU A 27 3.90 3.95 -28.77
N GLY A 28 4.53 2.80 -29.00
CA GLY A 28 5.70 2.65 -29.85
C GLY A 28 5.63 1.40 -30.73
N ASP A 29 6.57 1.28 -31.66
CA ASP A 29 6.80 0.06 -32.45
C ASP A 29 7.51 -1.03 -31.64
N LYS A 30 8.17 -0.63 -30.54
CA LYS A 30 8.92 -1.49 -29.62
C LYS A 30 8.74 -1.02 -28.17
N LEU A 31 8.55 -1.94 -27.24
CA LEU A 31 8.55 -1.70 -25.79
C LEU A 31 9.86 -2.15 -25.15
N ILE A 32 10.56 -1.21 -24.53
CA ILE A 32 11.75 -1.44 -23.71
C ILE A 32 11.39 -1.25 -22.24
N VAL A 33 11.69 -2.24 -21.41
CA VAL A 33 11.56 -2.15 -19.95
C VAL A 33 12.92 -1.93 -19.32
N ALA A 34 13.10 -0.76 -18.69
CA ALA A 34 14.24 -0.46 -17.84
C ALA A 34 13.97 -0.98 -16.42
N LEU A 35 14.57 -2.12 -16.09
CA LEU A 35 14.35 -2.82 -14.83
C LEU A 35 15.32 -2.32 -13.74
N ASN A 36 14.79 -1.84 -12.62
CA ASN A 36 15.61 -1.41 -11.48
C ASN A 36 16.32 -2.60 -10.80
N SER A 37 17.48 -2.34 -10.19
CA SER A 37 18.27 -3.35 -9.46
C SER A 37 17.60 -3.82 -8.16
N ASP A 38 18.17 -4.87 -7.58
CA ASP A 38 17.78 -5.37 -6.26
C ASP A 38 18.10 -4.37 -5.14
N GLU A 39 19.19 -3.61 -5.28
CA GLU A 39 19.59 -2.58 -4.32
C GLU A 39 18.62 -1.40 -4.32
N TRP A 40 18.14 -0.97 -5.50
CA TRP A 40 17.09 0.06 -5.58
C TRP A 40 15.81 -0.38 -4.87
N LEU A 41 15.40 -1.65 -5.03
CA LEU A 41 14.24 -2.20 -4.33
C LEU A 41 14.46 -2.26 -2.82
N ALA A 42 15.64 -2.69 -2.37
CA ALA A 42 16.02 -2.71 -0.97
C ALA A 42 16.03 -1.30 -0.36
N ASN A 43 16.60 -0.31 -1.04
CA ASN A 43 16.61 1.08 -0.58
C ASN A 43 15.20 1.67 -0.51
N LYS A 44 14.33 1.33 -1.46
CA LYS A 44 12.95 1.84 -1.52
C LYS A 44 11.99 1.17 -0.55
N LYS A 45 12.12 -0.15 -0.34
CA LYS A 45 11.13 -0.97 0.38
C LYS A 45 11.70 -1.72 1.60
N GLY A 46 13.00 -1.59 1.88
CA GLY A 46 13.74 -2.34 2.90
C GLY A 46 14.20 -3.72 2.46
N LYS A 47 13.50 -4.37 1.53
CA LYS A 47 13.87 -5.67 0.92
C LYS A 47 13.26 -5.83 -0.47
N PHE A 48 13.88 -6.65 -1.31
CA PHE A 48 13.28 -7.17 -2.54
C PHE A 48 12.69 -8.56 -2.31
N PHE A 49 11.66 -8.92 -3.08
CA PHE A 49 11.00 -10.23 -3.03
C PHE A 49 11.60 -11.20 -4.06
N MET A 50 11.75 -10.77 -5.33
CA MET A 50 12.40 -11.54 -6.39
C MET A 50 13.73 -10.89 -6.82
N PRO A 51 14.82 -11.67 -6.94
CA PRO A 51 16.09 -11.17 -7.48
C PRO A 51 15.96 -10.63 -8.90
N PHE A 52 16.87 -9.76 -9.29
CA PHE A 52 16.86 -9.07 -10.58
C PHE A 52 16.73 -10.03 -11.77
N ASN A 53 17.52 -11.10 -11.76
CA ASN A 53 17.52 -12.08 -12.86
C ASN A 53 16.17 -12.79 -13.01
N GLU A 54 15.47 -13.05 -11.90
CA GLU A 54 14.14 -13.69 -11.92
C GLU A 54 13.10 -12.72 -12.50
N ARG A 55 13.09 -11.47 -12.00
CA ARG A 55 12.21 -10.41 -12.50
C ARG A 55 12.44 -10.16 -13.98
N LYS A 56 13.70 -10.04 -14.39
CA LYS A 56 14.09 -9.88 -15.79
C LYS A 56 13.55 -11.01 -16.65
N LYS A 57 13.78 -12.26 -16.24
CA LYS A 57 13.34 -13.44 -17.01
C LYS A 57 11.83 -13.46 -17.19
N ILE A 58 11.06 -13.14 -16.14
CA ILE A 58 9.61 -13.07 -16.21
C ILE A 58 9.16 -12.00 -17.20
N ILE A 59 9.72 -10.78 -17.09
CA ILE A 59 9.33 -9.64 -17.93
C ILE A 59 9.71 -9.87 -19.40
N GLU A 60 10.88 -10.45 -19.68
CA GLU A 60 11.33 -10.79 -21.05
C GLU A 60 10.41 -11.80 -21.75
N ASN A 61 9.60 -12.55 -21.01
CA ASN A 61 8.67 -13.55 -21.57
C ASN A 61 7.23 -13.03 -21.64
N LEU A 62 7.00 -11.74 -21.35
CA LEU A 62 5.69 -11.12 -21.56
C LEU A 62 5.54 -10.72 -23.03
N GLN A 63 4.41 -11.10 -23.63
CA GLN A 63 4.17 -10.92 -25.07
C GLN A 63 4.33 -9.47 -25.57
N MET A 64 3.99 -8.49 -24.74
CA MET A 64 4.03 -7.07 -25.12
C MET A 64 5.42 -6.42 -24.94
N VAL A 65 6.40 -7.12 -24.36
CA VAL A 65 7.73 -6.60 -24.08
C VAL A 65 8.73 -7.11 -25.10
N ASP A 66 9.42 -6.20 -25.79
CA ASP A 66 10.42 -6.56 -26.80
C ASP A 66 11.85 -6.62 -26.24
N GLU A 67 12.15 -5.85 -25.20
CA GLU A 67 13.47 -5.82 -24.58
C GLU A 67 13.41 -5.46 -23.10
N VAL A 68 14.23 -6.11 -22.28
CA VAL A 68 14.44 -5.74 -20.88
C VAL A 68 15.90 -5.42 -20.66
N ILE A 69 16.17 -4.20 -20.18
CA ILE A 69 17.52 -3.75 -19.83
C ILE A 69 17.65 -3.58 -18.32
N GLY A 70 18.82 -3.90 -17.80
CA GLY A 70 19.25 -3.39 -16.49
C GLY A 70 20.06 -2.12 -16.70
N PHE A 71 20.22 -1.33 -15.64
CA PHE A 71 20.99 -0.09 -15.65
C PHE A 71 21.52 0.19 -14.24
N ASP A 72 22.46 1.13 -14.14
CA ASP A 72 22.96 1.60 -12.85
C ASP A 72 21.97 2.62 -12.25
N ASP A 73 21.37 2.29 -11.11
CA ASP A 73 20.39 3.15 -10.45
C ASP A 73 21.07 4.39 -9.86
N ASP A 74 20.52 5.57 -10.12
CA ASP A 74 21.06 6.80 -9.53
C ASP A 74 20.63 6.99 -8.07
N GLN A 75 21.33 7.90 -7.37
CA GLN A 75 21.06 8.20 -5.96
C GLN A 75 19.67 8.82 -5.72
N SER A 76 19.05 9.40 -6.75
CA SER A 76 17.69 9.95 -6.66
C SER A 76 16.61 8.88 -6.86
N GLY A 77 17.01 7.65 -7.19
CA GLY A 77 16.10 6.55 -7.50
C GLY A 77 15.37 6.70 -8.83
N SER A 78 15.87 7.55 -9.73
CA SER A 78 15.30 7.78 -11.06
C SER A 78 15.85 6.78 -12.08
N CYS A 79 15.34 6.84 -13.31
CA CYS A 79 15.84 6.04 -14.44
C CYS A 79 16.59 6.86 -15.50
N ILE A 80 17.13 8.04 -15.16
CA ILE A 80 17.91 8.89 -16.06
C ILE A 80 19.02 8.10 -16.78
N ASN A 81 19.79 7.30 -16.03
CA ASN A 81 20.91 6.53 -16.61
C ASN A 81 20.43 5.55 -17.69
N ALA A 82 19.30 4.86 -17.46
CA ALA A 82 18.68 4.00 -18.48
C ALA A 82 18.27 4.78 -19.72
N LEU A 83 17.67 5.96 -19.55
CA LEU A 83 17.23 6.79 -20.67
C LEU A 83 18.40 7.28 -21.53
N GLU A 84 19.51 7.69 -20.92
CA GLU A 84 20.73 8.06 -21.64
C GLU A 84 21.37 6.87 -22.38
N GLU A 85 21.38 5.69 -21.76
CA GLU A 85 21.85 4.45 -22.42
C GLU A 85 20.99 4.06 -23.63
N ILE A 86 19.66 4.11 -23.48
CA ILE A 86 18.71 3.83 -24.58
C ILE A 86 18.91 4.84 -25.70
N LYS A 87 19.00 6.13 -25.39
CA LYS A 87 19.24 7.19 -26.38
C LYS A 87 20.57 7.01 -27.12
N SER A 88 21.63 6.59 -26.43
CA SER A 88 22.92 6.28 -27.04
C SER A 88 22.85 5.08 -27.98
N LYS A 89 22.06 4.06 -27.62
CA LYS A 89 21.86 2.84 -28.41
C LYS A 89 20.95 3.07 -29.63
N TYR A 90 19.94 3.93 -29.52
CA TYR A 90 18.89 4.16 -30.51
C TYR A 90 18.83 5.63 -30.97
N LYS A 91 19.95 6.12 -31.53
CA LYS A 91 20.19 7.56 -31.78
C LYS A 91 19.21 8.23 -32.74
N ASP A 92 18.68 7.46 -33.70
CA ASP A 92 17.79 7.97 -34.75
C ASP A 92 16.31 7.67 -34.49
N ASP A 93 16.00 7.04 -33.35
CA ASP A 93 14.64 6.65 -32.99
C ASP A 93 13.97 7.68 -32.06
N GLU A 94 12.64 7.79 -32.18
CA GLU A 94 11.84 8.61 -31.27
C GLU A 94 11.60 7.84 -29.97
N ILE A 95 12.01 8.39 -28.83
CA ILE A 95 11.82 7.77 -27.52
C ILE A 95 10.64 8.42 -26.80
N ILE A 96 9.69 7.59 -26.36
CA ILE A 96 8.62 7.95 -25.43
C ILE A 96 8.85 7.25 -24.10
N PHE A 97 9.12 8.02 -23.06
CA PHE A 97 9.07 7.51 -21.70
C PHE A 97 7.63 7.54 -21.18
N CYS A 98 7.13 6.38 -20.80
CA CYS A 98 5.79 6.17 -20.27
C CYS A 98 5.86 6.18 -18.74
N ASN A 99 4.96 6.92 -18.08
CA ASN A 99 4.82 6.93 -16.64
C ASN A 99 3.39 6.48 -16.25
N GLY A 100 3.29 5.54 -15.32
CA GLY A 100 2.00 5.03 -14.83
C GLY A 100 1.42 5.86 -13.68
N GLY A 101 0.08 5.88 -13.59
CA GLY A 101 -0.70 6.51 -12.52
C GLY A 101 -0.75 8.05 -12.53
N ASP A 102 -1.29 8.65 -11.46
CA ASP A 102 -1.60 10.09 -11.28
C ASP A 102 -0.39 11.04 -11.15
N ARG A 103 0.76 10.70 -11.76
CA ARG A 103 1.94 11.59 -11.77
C ARG A 103 1.67 12.75 -12.74
N ASN A 104 1.08 13.82 -12.20
CA ASN A 104 0.93 15.10 -12.87
C ASN A 104 2.30 15.81 -12.92
N ASP A 105 2.66 16.36 -14.09
CA ASP A 105 3.70 17.32 -14.56
C ASP A 105 4.68 18.05 -13.60
N GLY A 106 4.73 17.74 -12.30
CA GLY A 106 5.73 18.22 -11.36
C GLY A 106 7.05 17.48 -11.55
N ASN A 107 7.91 18.02 -12.42
CA ASN A 107 9.35 17.72 -12.58
C ASN A 107 9.77 16.33 -12.09
N ILE A 108 9.38 15.28 -12.81
CA ILE A 108 10.04 13.98 -12.62
C ILE A 108 11.51 14.13 -13.03
N PRO A 109 12.49 13.57 -12.28
CA PRO A 109 13.90 13.76 -12.57
C PRO A 109 14.28 13.41 -14.02
N GLU A 110 13.59 12.41 -14.59
CA GLU A 110 13.77 11.95 -15.96
C GLU A 110 13.60 13.03 -17.03
N MET A 111 12.80 14.08 -16.77
CA MET A 111 12.60 15.20 -17.71
C MET A 111 13.87 16.02 -17.95
N ALA A 112 14.92 15.83 -17.14
CA ALA A 112 16.24 16.39 -17.41
C ALA A 112 16.90 15.81 -18.68
N VAL A 113 16.47 14.63 -19.13
CA VAL A 113 17.00 13.98 -20.33
C VAL A 113 16.38 14.61 -21.58
N SER A 114 17.21 15.32 -22.34
CA SER A 114 16.78 15.98 -23.58
C SER A 114 16.38 14.98 -24.67
N GLY A 115 15.42 15.35 -25.53
CA GLY A 115 15.06 14.56 -26.71
C GLY A 115 14.16 13.35 -26.44
N ILE A 116 13.52 13.30 -25.27
CA ILE A 116 12.55 12.27 -24.89
C ILE A 116 11.17 12.89 -24.77
N LYS A 117 10.16 12.23 -25.35
CA LYS A 117 8.76 12.57 -25.14
C LYS A 117 8.25 11.85 -23.89
N PHE A 118 7.36 12.49 -23.15
CA PHE A 118 6.80 11.94 -21.92
C PHE A 118 5.30 11.71 -22.10
N GLU A 119 4.83 10.52 -21.76
CA GLU A 119 3.42 10.18 -21.70
C GLU A 119 3.05 9.78 -20.26
N PHE A 120 2.05 10.45 -19.69
CA PHE A 120 1.61 10.24 -18.31
C PHE A 120 0.28 9.49 -18.25
N SER A 121 -0.06 8.95 -17.08
CA SER A 121 -1.32 8.21 -16.84
C SER A 121 -1.47 6.97 -17.75
N VAL A 122 -0.35 6.40 -18.21
CA VAL A 122 -0.36 5.20 -19.06
C VAL A 122 -0.80 4.00 -18.22
N GLY A 123 -1.83 3.28 -18.68
CA GLY A 123 -2.44 2.17 -17.93
C GLY A 123 -3.61 2.58 -17.02
N GLY A 124 -3.95 3.87 -16.98
CA GLY A 124 -5.09 4.42 -16.24
C GLY A 124 -4.81 4.72 -14.76
N ASP A 125 -5.75 5.45 -14.14
CA ASP A 125 -5.64 5.96 -12.76
C ASP A 125 -6.03 4.90 -11.71
N ASN A 126 -6.67 3.83 -12.15
CA ASN A 126 -7.12 2.76 -11.28
C ASN A 126 -5.95 1.86 -10.86
N LYS A 127 -5.31 2.22 -9.74
CA LYS A 127 -4.34 1.37 -9.05
C LYS A 127 -5.06 0.20 -8.36
N ALA A 128 -5.55 -0.75 -9.17
CA ALA A 128 -6.32 -1.89 -8.69
C ALA A 128 -5.54 -2.81 -7.74
N ASN A 129 -4.20 -2.83 -7.87
CA ASN A 129 -3.32 -3.62 -7.01
C ASN A 129 -1.96 -2.93 -6.83
N SER A 130 -1.31 -3.21 -5.70
CA SER A 130 0.10 -2.89 -5.49
C SER A 130 0.86 -4.10 -4.95
N SER A 131 2.09 -4.31 -5.41
CA SER A 131 2.97 -5.36 -4.90
C SER A 131 3.11 -5.33 -3.38
N SER A 132 3.12 -4.13 -2.79
CA SER A 132 3.23 -3.96 -1.33
C SER A 132 2.01 -4.51 -0.58
N TRP A 133 0.81 -4.33 -1.12
CA TRP A 133 -0.42 -4.92 -0.54
C TRP A 133 -0.40 -6.44 -0.65
N ILE A 134 -0.08 -6.97 -1.83
CA ILE A 134 0.00 -8.42 -2.07
C ILE A 134 0.99 -9.08 -1.10
N LEU A 135 2.17 -8.49 -0.91
CA LEU A 135 3.18 -9.03 0.01
C LEU A 135 2.76 -8.94 1.47
N LYS A 136 2.02 -7.90 1.85
CA LYS A 136 1.48 -7.76 3.20
C LYS A 136 0.40 -8.80 3.47
N ASP A 137 -0.54 -8.98 2.54
CA ASP A 137 -1.60 -9.98 2.62
C ASP A 137 -1.05 -11.41 2.62
N TRP A 138 0.10 -11.64 1.96
CA TRP A 138 0.83 -12.90 2.05
C TRP A 138 1.54 -13.09 3.40
N GLN A 139 2.11 -12.02 3.95
CA GLN A 139 2.90 -12.08 5.17
C GLN A 139 2.04 -12.26 6.44
N TYR A 140 0.83 -11.70 6.45
CA TYR A 140 -0.02 -11.63 7.63
C TYR A 140 -1.42 -12.14 7.35
N ASP A 141 -1.97 -12.90 8.29
CA ASP A 141 -3.39 -13.22 8.29
C ASP A 141 -4.21 -11.93 8.35
N PHE A 142 -5.19 -11.81 7.47
CA PHE A 142 -6.06 -10.65 7.40
C PHE A 142 -7.51 -11.06 7.20
N GLU A 143 -8.43 -10.16 7.52
CA GLU A 143 -9.85 -10.34 7.27
C GLU A 143 -10.50 -9.01 6.92
N ASP A 144 -11.33 -9.01 5.87
CA ASP A 144 -12.20 -7.89 5.53
C ASP A 144 -13.47 -7.92 6.38
N ARG A 145 -13.88 -6.75 6.85
CA ARG A 145 -15.06 -6.52 7.69
C ARG A 145 -15.91 -5.41 7.08
N ILE A 146 -17.17 -5.32 7.50
CA ILE A 146 -18.08 -4.26 7.05
C ILE A 146 -17.57 -2.83 7.34
N TRP A 147 -16.69 -2.69 8.34
CA TRP A 147 -16.11 -1.43 8.76
C TRP A 147 -14.72 -1.16 8.15
N GLY A 148 -14.13 -2.11 7.44
CA GLY A 148 -12.76 -2.01 6.93
C GLY A 148 -12.05 -3.37 6.90
N LYS A 149 -10.86 -3.46 7.46
CA LYS A 149 -10.10 -4.72 7.55
C LYS A 149 -9.12 -4.71 8.72
N PHE A 150 -8.57 -5.85 9.08
CA PHE A 150 -7.43 -5.92 9.98
C PHE A 150 -6.38 -6.93 9.52
N TYR A 151 -5.15 -6.77 10.02
CA TYR A 151 -4.04 -7.72 9.92
C TYR A 151 -3.63 -8.18 11.31
N ASN A 152 -3.37 -9.48 11.49
CA ASN A 152 -2.71 -10.01 12.68
C ASN A 152 -1.19 -9.93 12.48
N LEU A 153 -0.52 -9.03 13.19
CA LEU A 153 0.92 -8.77 13.05
C LEU A 153 1.77 -9.65 13.98
N PHE A 154 1.21 -10.03 15.13
CA PHE A 154 1.87 -10.88 16.12
C PHE A 154 0.81 -11.57 16.98
N THR A 155 1.07 -12.80 17.41
CA THR A 155 0.25 -13.51 18.39
C THR A 155 1.14 -14.45 19.21
N ASP A 156 1.01 -14.38 20.52
CA ASP A 156 1.50 -15.38 21.46
C ASP A 156 0.39 -15.76 22.46
N GLU A 157 0.74 -16.47 23.54
CA GLU A 157 -0.22 -16.93 24.55
C GLU A 157 -0.92 -15.79 25.31
N ARG A 158 -0.31 -14.62 25.42
CA ARG A 158 -0.80 -13.50 26.26
C ARG A 158 -1.09 -12.22 25.50
N THR A 159 -0.51 -12.07 24.32
CA THR A 159 -0.46 -10.82 23.56
C THR A 159 -0.84 -11.06 22.11
N LYS A 160 -1.64 -10.16 21.56
CA LYS A 160 -1.95 -10.11 20.12
C LYS A 160 -1.78 -8.69 19.63
N VAL A 161 -1.05 -8.51 18.54
CA VAL A 161 -0.89 -7.22 17.89
C VAL A 161 -1.62 -7.25 16.56
N LYS A 162 -2.55 -6.31 16.37
CA LYS A 162 -3.29 -6.11 15.13
C LYS A 162 -3.02 -4.74 14.54
N GLU A 163 -3.11 -4.63 13.22
CA GLU A 163 -3.37 -3.35 12.56
C GLU A 163 -4.82 -3.33 12.12
N LEU A 164 -5.62 -2.43 12.70
CA LEU A 164 -6.97 -2.15 12.26
C LEU A 164 -6.94 -1.03 11.23
N ILE A 165 -7.68 -1.20 10.13
CA ILE A 165 -7.85 -0.18 9.08
C ILE A 165 -9.35 0.08 8.97
N VAL A 166 -9.81 1.18 9.57
CA VAL A 166 -11.23 1.56 9.58
C VAL A 166 -11.50 2.49 8.40
N SER A 167 -12.42 2.08 7.53
CA SER A 167 -12.78 2.83 6.33
C SER A 167 -13.47 4.17 6.67
N PRO A 168 -13.35 5.19 5.79
CA PRO A 168 -14.09 6.46 5.94
C PRO A 168 -15.58 6.25 6.20
N GLY A 169 -16.14 6.98 7.15
CA GLY A 169 -17.55 6.93 7.53
C GLY A 169 -17.99 5.66 8.29
N LYS A 170 -17.09 4.70 8.52
CA LYS A 170 -17.42 3.43 9.19
C LYS A 170 -17.03 3.43 10.66
N GLY A 171 -17.70 2.56 11.43
CA GLY A 171 -17.39 2.29 12.82
C GLY A 171 -17.59 0.82 13.18
N MET A 172 -17.04 0.43 14.32
CA MET A 172 -17.15 -0.93 14.86
C MET A 172 -18.37 -1.06 15.77
N SER A 173 -18.62 -2.25 16.31
CA SER A 173 -19.62 -2.43 17.37
C SER A 173 -19.18 -1.76 18.68
N PHE A 174 -20.14 -1.22 19.44
CA PHE A 174 -19.89 -0.85 20.84
C PHE A 174 -19.82 -2.11 21.68
N GLN A 175 -18.62 -2.37 22.20
CA GLN A 175 -18.26 -3.68 22.75
C GLN A 175 -17.37 -3.53 23.99
N ARG A 176 -17.22 -4.63 24.74
CA ARG A 176 -16.28 -4.74 25.85
C ARG A 176 -15.64 -6.13 25.91
N HIS A 177 -14.61 -6.26 26.73
CA HIS A 177 -13.86 -7.50 26.92
C HIS A 177 -13.77 -7.89 28.40
N PHE A 178 -13.84 -9.19 28.73
CA PHE A 178 -13.81 -9.66 30.11
C PHE A 178 -12.45 -10.17 30.56
N HIS A 179 -11.50 -10.43 29.66
CA HIS A 179 -10.22 -11.07 29.99
C HIS A 179 -8.99 -10.34 29.44
N ARG A 180 -9.19 -9.27 28.66
CA ARG A 180 -8.09 -8.48 28.06
C ARG A 180 -8.23 -6.98 28.26
N ASN A 181 -7.09 -6.32 28.18
CA ASN A 181 -6.94 -4.89 27.99
C ASN A 181 -6.38 -4.66 26.57
N GLU A 182 -6.52 -3.44 26.07
CA GLU A 182 -6.01 -3.06 24.75
C GLU A 182 -5.33 -1.70 24.80
N ILE A 183 -4.16 -1.59 24.17
CA ILE A 183 -3.52 -0.30 23.89
C ILE A 183 -3.64 -0.03 22.40
N TRP A 184 -4.19 1.11 22.06
CA TRP A 184 -4.35 1.58 20.70
C TRP A 184 -3.40 2.74 20.43
N TYR A 185 -2.71 2.70 19.30
CA TYR A 185 -1.90 3.81 18.79
C TYR A 185 -2.37 4.17 17.39
N ILE A 186 -2.74 5.44 17.17
CA ILE A 186 -3.23 5.90 15.87
C ILE A 186 -2.03 6.17 14.96
N SER A 187 -1.70 5.20 14.11
CA SER A 187 -0.51 5.28 13.26
C SER A 187 -0.72 6.16 12.02
N LYS A 188 -1.97 6.33 11.57
CA LYS A 188 -2.32 7.20 10.44
C LYS A 188 -3.79 7.59 10.48
N GLY A 189 -4.08 8.85 10.17
CA GLY A 189 -5.44 9.36 10.10
C GLY A 189 -5.94 9.82 11.47
N ALA A 190 -7.25 9.74 11.68
CA ALA A 190 -7.91 10.10 12.92
C ALA A 190 -9.19 9.28 13.09
N CYS A 191 -9.60 9.07 14.33
CA CYS A 191 -10.88 8.45 14.65
C CYS A 191 -11.46 9.04 15.92
N ALA A 192 -12.76 8.85 16.10
CA ALA A 192 -13.40 9.03 17.39
C ALA A 192 -13.53 7.69 18.11
N VAL A 193 -13.50 7.74 19.43
CA VAL A 193 -13.76 6.59 20.31
C VAL A 193 -14.91 6.95 21.24
N ASN A 194 -16.01 6.21 21.16
CA ASN A 194 -17.00 6.20 22.24
C ASN A 194 -16.55 5.22 23.31
N TYR A 195 -16.59 5.59 24.60
CA TYR A 195 -16.12 4.73 25.69
C TYR A 195 -16.85 4.96 27.01
N SER A 196 -16.92 3.94 27.86
CA SER A 196 -17.47 4.01 29.22
C SER A 196 -16.80 3.05 30.19
N ASP A 197 -16.60 3.49 31.44
CA ASP A 197 -15.92 2.74 32.51
C ASP A 197 -16.90 1.80 33.24
N GLY A 198 -17.68 1.01 32.50
CA GLY A 198 -18.59 -0.02 33.04
C GLY A 198 -20.02 0.04 32.50
N GLU A 199 -20.76 1.11 32.79
CA GLU A 199 -22.17 1.26 32.37
C GLU A 199 -22.27 1.88 30.97
N PRO A 200 -22.90 1.23 29.99
CA PRO A 200 -22.89 1.70 28.60
C PRO A 200 -23.62 3.05 28.40
N ASP A 201 -24.58 3.38 29.26
CA ASP A 201 -25.39 4.60 29.14
C ASP A 201 -24.59 5.88 29.46
N ASP A 202 -23.49 5.77 30.21
CA ASP A 202 -22.60 6.90 30.57
C ASP A 202 -21.48 7.12 29.53
N SER A 203 -21.71 6.70 28.28
CA SER A 203 -20.70 6.78 27.23
C SER A 203 -20.24 8.21 26.96
N ARG A 204 -18.93 8.36 26.80
CA ARG A 204 -18.23 9.60 26.44
C ARG A 204 -17.58 9.42 25.09
N LYS A 205 -17.29 10.52 24.41
CA LYS A 205 -16.59 10.51 23.11
C LYS A 205 -15.28 11.28 23.22
N ILE A 206 -14.22 10.71 22.66
CA ILE A 206 -12.92 11.36 22.49
C ILE A 206 -12.47 11.27 21.04
N ASN A 207 -11.84 12.32 20.52
CA ASN A 207 -11.24 12.31 19.19
C ASN A 207 -9.73 12.07 19.33
N LEU A 208 -9.21 11.15 18.53
CA LEU A 208 -7.80 10.78 18.49
C LEU A 208 -7.24 11.08 17.10
N ASN A 209 -6.11 11.77 17.06
CA ASN A 209 -5.36 12.11 15.86
C ASN A 209 -4.17 11.15 15.69
N THR A 210 -3.46 11.28 14.58
CA THR A 210 -2.21 10.56 14.36
C THR A 210 -1.25 10.81 15.54
N GLU A 211 -0.62 9.75 16.01
CA GLU A 211 0.26 9.68 17.19
C GLU A 211 -0.42 9.67 18.57
N ASP A 212 -1.74 9.88 18.65
CA ASP A 212 -2.48 9.70 19.90
C ASP A 212 -2.59 8.22 20.29
N PHE A 213 -2.80 7.96 21.57
CA PHE A 213 -3.00 6.63 22.13
C PHE A 213 -4.25 6.55 23.00
N PHE A 214 -4.85 5.37 23.07
CA PHE A 214 -6.00 5.08 23.92
C PHE A 214 -5.83 3.73 24.61
N HIS A 215 -6.23 3.65 25.87
CA HIS A 215 -6.14 2.41 26.65
C HIS A 215 -7.55 1.96 27.02
N VAL A 216 -7.95 0.83 26.46
CA VAL A 216 -9.18 0.12 26.82
C VAL A 216 -8.85 -0.82 27.98
N LYS A 217 -9.43 -0.60 29.16
CA LYS A 217 -9.28 -1.55 30.25
C LYS A 217 -10.30 -2.67 30.13
N GLN A 218 -9.96 -3.81 30.71
CA GLN A 218 -10.88 -4.92 30.88
C GLN A 218 -12.20 -4.44 31.54
N GLY A 219 -13.33 -4.79 30.91
CA GLY A 219 -14.67 -4.41 31.34
C GLY A 219 -15.19 -3.10 30.75
N ASP A 220 -14.32 -2.24 30.21
CA ASP A 220 -14.71 -0.95 29.65
C ASP A 220 -15.38 -1.13 28.29
N TRP A 221 -16.47 -0.40 28.08
CA TRP A 221 -17.10 -0.30 26.78
C TRP A 221 -16.31 0.64 25.88
N HIS A 222 -16.17 0.28 24.61
CA HIS A 222 -15.45 1.06 23.61
C HIS A 222 -16.00 0.82 22.20
N GLN A 223 -15.89 1.82 21.33
CA GLN A 223 -16.24 1.76 19.92
C GLN A 223 -15.37 2.73 19.12
N ILE A 224 -14.69 2.21 18.09
CA ILE A 224 -13.94 3.03 17.13
C ILE A 224 -14.88 3.48 16.01
N ILE A 225 -14.80 4.77 15.64
CA ILE A 225 -15.54 5.37 14.53
C ILE A 225 -14.58 6.24 13.72
N ASN A 226 -14.49 6.00 12.41
CA ASN A 226 -13.79 6.88 11.49
C ASN A 226 -14.79 7.83 10.82
N GLU A 227 -14.91 9.04 11.37
CA GLU A 227 -15.77 10.12 10.81
C GLU A 227 -15.06 10.93 9.72
N GLY A 228 -13.80 10.59 9.41
CA GLY A 228 -12.99 11.26 8.41
C GLY A 228 -13.26 10.80 6.98
N SER A 229 -12.58 11.45 6.04
CA SER A 229 -12.63 11.15 4.60
C SER A 229 -11.52 10.20 4.12
N VAL A 230 -10.61 9.80 5.00
CA VAL A 230 -9.49 8.90 4.71
C VAL A 230 -9.45 7.73 5.70
N PRO A 231 -8.93 6.55 5.32
CA PRO A 231 -8.81 5.42 6.25
C PRO A 231 -8.00 5.77 7.50
N CYS A 232 -8.47 5.33 8.66
CA CYS A 232 -7.75 5.42 9.94
C CYS A 232 -7.05 4.10 10.22
N HIS A 233 -5.75 4.14 10.51
CA HIS A 233 -4.94 2.98 10.86
C HIS A 233 -4.61 3.02 12.35
N ILE A 234 -4.85 1.91 13.03
CA ILE A 234 -4.66 1.76 14.47
C ILE A 234 -3.83 0.51 14.72
N ILE A 235 -2.72 0.67 15.46
CA ILE A 235 -1.98 -0.47 16.01
C ILE A 235 -2.60 -0.80 17.35
N GLU A 236 -3.20 -1.98 17.44
CA GLU A 236 -3.86 -2.49 18.63
C GLU A 236 -2.98 -3.57 19.26
N ILE A 237 -2.64 -3.39 20.54
CA ILE A 237 -1.95 -4.37 21.36
C ILE A 237 -2.95 -4.90 22.39
N GLN A 238 -3.47 -6.09 22.16
CA GLN A 238 -4.32 -6.81 23.10
C GLN A 238 -3.46 -7.61 24.06
N TYR A 239 -3.71 -7.53 25.36
CA TYR A 239 -3.00 -8.34 26.36
C TYR A 239 -3.89 -8.72 27.55
N GLY A 240 -3.66 -9.91 28.11
CA GLY A 240 -4.45 -10.42 29.23
C GLY A 240 -4.31 -11.91 29.43
N ASP A 241 -5.30 -12.51 30.09
CA ASP A 241 -5.36 -13.97 30.32
C ASP A 241 -5.86 -14.70 29.06
N LYS A 242 -6.70 -14.05 28.26
CA LYS A 242 -7.21 -14.54 26.97
C LYS A 242 -7.35 -13.38 25.99
N THR A 243 -6.91 -13.58 24.75
CA THR A 243 -7.04 -12.60 23.65
C THR A 243 -7.92 -13.12 22.51
N SER A 244 -8.75 -14.13 22.78
CA SER A 244 -9.68 -14.73 21.82
C SER A 244 -10.89 -13.84 21.54
N GLU A 245 -11.51 -14.00 20.37
CA GLU A 245 -12.74 -13.28 19.97
C GLU A 245 -13.97 -13.72 20.77
N ASP A 246 -13.93 -14.87 21.45
CA ASP A 246 -15.01 -15.36 22.33
C ASP A 246 -15.19 -14.49 23.60
N ASP A 247 -14.25 -13.58 23.87
CA ASP A 247 -14.24 -12.68 25.03
C ASP A 247 -15.02 -11.37 24.79
N ILE A 248 -15.80 -11.28 23.70
CA ILE A 248 -16.40 -10.02 23.27
C ILE A 248 -17.90 -10.01 23.48
N GLU A 249 -18.37 -9.09 24.32
CA GLU A 249 -19.78 -8.70 24.39
C GLU A 249 -20.03 -7.47 23.52
N ARG A 250 -21.09 -7.50 22.71
CA ARG A 250 -21.48 -6.41 21.80
C ARG A 250 -22.87 -5.93 22.14
N LEU A 251 -23.02 -4.62 22.34
CA LEU A 251 -24.31 -4.00 22.65
C LEU A 251 -25.01 -3.53 21.38
N SER A 252 -24.28 -2.87 20.48
CA SER A 252 -24.82 -2.34 19.23
C SER A 252 -23.77 -2.32 18.13
N TYR A 253 -24.22 -2.38 16.88
CA TYR A 253 -23.37 -2.17 15.71
C TYR A 253 -23.47 -0.72 15.28
N TYR A 254 -22.37 -0.19 14.71
CA TYR A 254 -22.41 1.12 14.10
C TYR A 254 -23.36 1.13 12.90
N ASP A 255 -24.27 2.10 12.89
CA ASP A 255 -25.17 2.40 11.77
C ASP A 255 -24.85 3.81 11.28
N GLU A 256 -24.56 3.97 9.99
CA GLU A 256 -24.27 5.28 9.37
C GLU A 256 -25.46 6.25 9.42
N LYS A 257 -26.65 5.77 9.81
CA LYS A 257 -27.91 6.52 9.75
C LYS A 257 -28.29 7.32 10.99
N ASN A 258 -27.40 7.45 11.98
CA ASN A 258 -27.64 8.33 13.14
C ASN A 258 -26.74 9.56 13.12
#